data_AF-R9KWQ4-F1
#
_entry.id   AF-R9KWQ4-F1
#
_cell.length_a   1.000
_cell.length_b   1.000
_cell.length_c   1.000
_cell.angle_alpha   90.00
_cell.angle_beta   90.00
_cell.angle_gamma   90.00
#
_symmetry.space_group_name_H-M   'P 1'
#
loop_
_entity.id
_entity.type
_entity.pdbx_description
1 polymer ?
#
loop_
_entity_poly.entity_id
_entity_poly.type
_entity_poly.pdbx_seq_one_letter_code
_entity_poly.pdbx_strand_id
1 'polypeptide(L)'
;MSPSTSIMKLRSTCITVALIAAVSLLALIPERAHAAIDEVENNNSFEAATPISMNQNVYGTIDSSDKEDYFEINLPTSGTIKITFANDRFFKTSWNSRIGMDIYNGYFEPFGDTYFHYKNVSVKTTKPESFTINLKKGTNYIRVVPNSIVTFDEPHPYHFKLSYVVPGTTIKKVIPAKKAFTVKWTKKSGAAKYQIRYSTKKSMRGAKTINVSKAAKSKKIKGLKSGKKYYVQVRAAKKIGGQLYYSNWSSKKSVRTK
;
A
#
# COMPACT_ATOMS: atom_id res chain seq x y z
N MET A 1 67.90 48.97 -6.23
CA MET A 1 67.57 47.97 -7.27
C MET A 1 66.44 47.09 -6.74
N SER A 2 65.29 47.10 -7.41
CA SER A 2 64.26 46.04 -7.29
C SER A 2 64.71 44.84 -8.16
N PRO A 3 64.25 43.60 -7.93
CA PRO A 3 62.87 43.16 -8.22
C PRO A 3 62.25 42.43 -7.00
N SER A 4 60.98 42.61 -6.61
CA SER A 4 59.71 42.28 -7.28
C SER A 4 59.64 40.84 -7.79
N THR A 5 59.23 39.91 -6.92
CA THR A 5 58.78 38.58 -7.34
C THR A 5 57.34 38.36 -6.89
N SER A 6 56.43 38.46 -7.86
CA SER A 6 55.03 38.08 -7.77
C SER A 6 54.90 36.59 -7.48
N ILE A 7 54.14 36.21 -6.44
CA ILE A 7 53.58 34.85 -6.34
C ILE A 7 52.05 34.95 -6.35
N MET A 8 51.51 34.23 -7.32
CA MET A 8 50.12 34.09 -7.75
C MET A 8 49.13 33.88 -6.60
N LYS A 9 48.07 34.70 -6.57
CA LYS A 9 46.81 34.38 -5.88
C LYS A 9 46.18 33.16 -6.55
N LEU A 10 46.24 31.98 -5.93
CA LEU A 10 45.28 30.91 -6.24
C LEU A 10 43.97 31.20 -5.51
N ARG A 11 42.96 31.67 -6.24
CA ARG A 11 41.58 31.69 -5.79
C ARG A 11 41.07 30.25 -5.78
N SER A 12 41.15 29.55 -4.66
CA SER A 12 40.41 28.31 -4.48
C SER A 12 38.94 28.68 -4.25
N THR A 13 38.16 28.51 -5.31
CA THR A 13 36.73 28.80 -5.34
C THR A 13 35.99 27.51 -5.02
N CYS A 14 35.06 27.59 -4.06
CA CYS A 14 33.93 26.70 -3.80
C CYS A 14 33.98 25.25 -4.27
N ILE A 15 33.99 24.33 -3.30
CA ILE A 15 33.05 23.20 -3.34
C ILE A 15 32.27 23.22 -2.04
N THR A 16 31.21 24.04 -2.00
CA THR A 16 30.08 23.77 -1.12
C THR A 16 29.50 22.44 -1.55
N VAL A 17 29.69 21.42 -0.72
CA VAL A 17 28.92 20.18 -0.80
C VAL A 17 27.45 20.58 -0.60
N ALA A 18 26.72 20.66 -1.69
CA ALA A 18 25.28 20.77 -1.64
C ALA A 18 24.75 19.44 -1.08
N LEU A 19 24.50 19.40 0.22
CA LEU A 19 23.59 18.43 0.80
C LEU A 19 22.24 18.68 0.11
N ILE A 20 21.90 17.86 -0.88
CA ILE A 20 20.52 17.76 -1.36
C ILE A 20 19.76 17.08 -0.23
N ALA A 21 19.35 17.87 0.76
CA ALA A 21 18.25 17.49 1.61
C ALA A 21 17.04 17.42 0.68
N ALA A 22 16.66 16.21 0.28
CA ALA A 22 15.37 15.96 -0.35
C ALA A 22 14.31 16.56 0.57
N VAL A 23 13.79 17.71 0.18
CA VAL A 23 12.71 18.39 0.89
C VAL A 23 11.51 17.47 0.75
N SER A 24 11.33 16.62 1.76
CA SER A 24 10.10 15.86 1.95
C SER A 24 9.03 16.87 2.32
N LEU A 25 8.48 17.51 1.30
CA LEU A 25 7.32 18.38 1.39
C LEU A 25 6.10 17.51 1.69
N LEU A 26 6.02 17.01 2.92
CA LEU A 26 4.79 16.43 3.45
C LEU A 26 3.86 17.60 3.77
N ALA A 27 3.33 18.23 2.73
CA ALA A 27 2.22 19.15 2.87
C ALA A 27 1.11 18.43 3.66
N LEU A 28 0.53 19.12 4.65
CA LEU A 28 -0.70 18.71 5.31
C LEU A 28 -1.82 18.64 4.26
N ILE A 29 -1.88 17.56 3.49
CA ILE A 29 -2.98 17.30 2.58
C ILE A 29 -4.12 16.73 3.43
N PRO A 30 -5.30 17.38 3.47
CA PRO A 30 -6.46 16.82 4.15
C PRO A 30 -6.77 15.44 3.57
N GLU A 31 -7.26 14.54 4.42
CA GLU A 31 -7.58 13.10 4.29
C GLU A 31 -8.26 12.66 2.95
N ARG A 32 -7.69 13.01 1.79
CA ARG A 32 -8.07 12.54 0.46
C ARG A 32 -7.45 11.16 0.27
N ALA A 33 -8.15 10.30 -0.48
CA ALA A 33 -7.48 9.17 -1.11
C ALA A 33 -6.24 9.73 -1.81
N HIS A 34 -5.04 9.24 -1.47
CA HIS A 34 -3.82 9.68 -2.16
C HIS A 34 -4.08 9.48 -3.65
N ALA A 35 -4.03 10.58 -4.40
CA ALA A 35 -4.31 10.58 -5.82
C ALA A 35 -3.37 9.57 -6.49
N ALA A 36 -3.88 8.84 -7.47
CA ALA A 36 -3.02 8.03 -8.33
C ALA A 36 -1.83 8.86 -8.83
N ILE A 37 -0.68 8.23 -8.97
CA ILE A 37 0.49 8.83 -9.62
C ILE A 37 0.98 7.90 -10.70
N ASP A 38 1.44 8.51 -11.78
CA ASP A 38 2.32 7.87 -12.75
C ASP A 38 3.76 7.99 -12.23
N GLU A 39 4.63 7.10 -12.68
CA GLU A 39 6.06 7.18 -12.44
C GLU A 39 6.66 8.47 -13.04
N VAL A 40 7.82 8.87 -12.54
CA VAL A 40 8.50 10.08 -13.00
C VAL A 40 9.86 9.69 -13.57
N GLU A 41 9.98 9.67 -14.90
CA GLU A 41 11.26 9.39 -15.56
C GLU A 41 12.23 10.58 -15.49
N ASN A 42 13.56 10.36 -15.44
CA ASN A 42 14.23 9.05 -15.37
C ASN A 42 14.24 8.52 -13.93
N ASN A 43 13.78 7.29 -13.67
CA ASN A 43 13.83 6.65 -12.35
C ASN A 43 14.62 5.33 -12.29
N ASN A 44 15.53 5.09 -13.24
CA ASN A 44 16.32 3.84 -13.35
C ASN A 44 17.43 3.64 -12.28
N SER A 45 17.32 4.25 -11.10
CA SER A 45 18.29 4.11 -10.01
C SER A 45 17.66 4.42 -8.64
N PHE A 46 18.33 4.02 -7.56
CA PHE A 46 17.88 4.34 -6.21
C PHE A 46 17.82 5.86 -5.96
N GLU A 47 18.78 6.62 -6.49
CA GLU A 47 18.89 8.06 -6.33
C GLU A 47 17.81 8.83 -7.11
N ALA A 48 17.32 8.23 -8.19
CA ALA A 48 16.28 8.81 -9.05
C ALA A 48 14.90 8.20 -8.81
N ALA A 49 14.75 7.33 -7.80
CA ALA A 49 13.53 6.59 -7.55
C ALA A 49 12.31 7.50 -7.36
N THR A 50 11.21 7.18 -8.05
CA THR A 50 9.95 7.92 -7.95
C THR A 50 9.41 7.86 -6.51
N PRO A 51 9.20 9.00 -5.81
CA PRO A 51 8.63 8.99 -4.47
C PRO A 51 7.15 8.61 -4.47
N ILE A 52 6.77 7.62 -3.66
CA ILE A 52 5.40 7.13 -3.57
C ILE A 52 4.86 7.18 -2.13
N SER A 53 3.54 7.09 -2.00
CA SER A 53 2.84 7.09 -0.71
C SER A 53 2.01 5.83 -0.48
N MET A 54 1.75 5.54 0.79
CA MET A 54 0.89 4.43 1.17
C MET A 54 -0.55 4.63 0.65
N ASN A 55 -1.23 3.54 0.30
CA ASN A 55 -2.60 3.52 -0.21
C ASN A 55 -2.83 4.36 -1.49
N GLN A 56 -1.75 4.65 -2.21
CA GLN A 56 -1.72 5.26 -3.53
C GLN A 56 -1.70 4.17 -4.60
N ASN A 57 -2.43 4.36 -5.70
CA ASN A 57 -2.18 3.56 -6.90
C ASN A 57 -1.01 4.22 -7.64
N VAL A 58 0.04 3.46 -7.88
CA VAL A 58 1.24 3.87 -8.62
C VAL A 58 1.20 3.17 -9.97
N TYR A 59 1.32 3.92 -11.04
CA TYR A 59 1.29 3.44 -12.42
C TYR A 59 2.67 3.59 -13.03
N GLY A 60 3.08 2.62 -13.84
CA GLY A 60 4.34 2.66 -14.57
C GLY A 60 4.26 1.82 -15.83
N THR A 61 5.28 1.92 -16.67
CA THR A 61 5.37 1.23 -17.96
C THR A 61 6.78 0.77 -18.22
N ILE A 62 6.95 -0.54 -18.38
CA ILE A 62 8.27 -1.13 -18.62
C ILE A 62 8.37 -1.69 -20.04
N ASP A 63 9.50 -1.49 -20.72
CA ASP A 63 9.75 -2.04 -22.06
C ASP A 63 11.24 -2.30 -22.34
N SER A 64 11.61 -2.46 -23.61
CA SER A 64 12.97 -2.78 -24.03
C SER A 64 13.91 -1.55 -24.00
N SER A 65 13.34 -0.35 -23.96
CA SER A 65 14.06 0.92 -23.81
C SER A 65 14.14 1.37 -22.36
N ASP A 66 13.13 1.04 -21.55
CA ASP A 66 13.05 1.36 -20.12
C ASP A 66 12.84 0.09 -19.29
N LYS A 67 13.89 -0.35 -18.60
CA LYS A 67 13.99 -1.74 -18.09
C LYS A 67 13.92 -1.83 -16.59
N GLU A 68 14.05 -0.74 -15.86
CA GLU A 68 14.05 -0.79 -14.41
C GLU A 68 13.38 0.44 -13.82
N ASP A 69 12.23 0.25 -13.18
CA ASP A 69 11.53 1.36 -12.56
C ASP A 69 11.77 1.33 -11.05
N TYR A 70 12.40 2.36 -10.50
CA TYR A 70 12.62 2.46 -9.05
C TYR A 70 11.61 3.38 -8.38
N PHE A 71 11.12 2.94 -7.22
CA PHE A 71 10.20 3.70 -6.38
C PHE A 71 10.71 3.78 -4.94
N GLU A 72 10.62 4.95 -4.33
CA GLU A 72 10.98 5.18 -2.93
C GLU A 72 9.73 5.34 -2.07
N ILE A 73 9.69 4.65 -0.92
CA ILE A 73 8.66 4.88 0.09
C ILE A 73 9.25 5.06 1.49
N ASN A 74 8.86 6.16 2.15
CA ASN A 74 9.18 6.40 3.55
C ASN A 74 8.03 5.97 4.48
N LEU A 75 8.26 4.93 5.28
CA LEU A 75 7.25 4.37 6.18
C LEU A 75 7.23 5.06 7.55
N PRO A 76 6.06 5.56 8.02
CA PRO A 76 5.94 6.21 9.33
C PRO A 76 6.14 5.25 10.52
N THR A 77 5.95 3.95 10.29
CA THR A 77 6.15 2.89 11.28
C THR A 77 6.51 1.59 10.58
N SER A 78 7.29 0.74 11.25
CA SER A 78 7.49 -0.64 10.83
C SER A 78 6.16 -1.40 10.82
N GLY A 79 6.01 -2.35 9.92
CA GLY A 79 4.84 -3.20 9.87
C GLY A 79 4.80 -4.12 8.65
N THR A 80 3.80 -4.99 8.65
CA THR A 80 3.50 -5.82 7.50
C THR A 80 2.78 -4.98 6.44
N ILE A 81 3.39 -4.88 5.27
CA ILE A 81 2.88 -4.18 4.11
C ILE A 81 2.34 -5.21 3.13
N LYS A 82 1.10 -5.00 2.69
CA LYS A 82 0.52 -5.71 1.56
C LYS A 82 0.81 -4.91 0.30
N ILE A 83 1.43 -5.56 -0.67
CA ILE A 83 1.59 -5.03 -2.02
C ILE A 83 0.55 -5.72 -2.90
N THR A 84 -0.20 -4.94 -3.66
CA THR A 84 -1.11 -5.41 -4.69
C THR A 84 -0.61 -4.90 -6.03
N PHE A 85 -0.33 -5.81 -6.96
CA PHE A 85 0.24 -5.50 -8.28
C PHE A 85 -0.67 -6.09 -9.36
N ALA A 86 -0.82 -5.39 -10.48
CA ALA A 86 -1.52 -5.88 -11.66
C ALA A 86 -0.90 -5.29 -12.94
N ASN A 87 -1.00 -6.05 -14.04
CA ASN A 87 -0.78 -5.49 -15.38
C ASN A 87 -2.08 -4.86 -15.85
N ASP A 88 -1.98 -3.72 -16.54
CA ASP A 88 -3.16 -2.99 -17.02
C ASP A 88 -3.70 -3.53 -18.34
N ARG A 89 -2.89 -4.29 -19.08
CA ARG A 89 -3.34 -4.98 -20.29
C ARG A 89 -2.89 -6.44 -20.30
N PHE A 90 -3.65 -7.26 -21.02
CA PHE A 90 -3.30 -8.66 -21.27
C PHE A 90 -2.28 -8.72 -22.41
N PHE A 91 -1.19 -9.45 -22.20
CA PHE A 91 -0.17 -9.65 -23.23
C PHE A 91 -0.19 -11.07 -23.76
N LYS A 92 -0.39 -11.18 -25.08
CA LYS A 92 -0.31 -12.45 -25.78
C LYS A 92 1.16 -12.75 -26.09
N THR A 93 1.88 -13.34 -25.14
CA THR A 93 3.26 -13.77 -25.35
C THR A 93 3.35 -15.31 -25.47
N SER A 94 4.26 -15.78 -26.32
CA SER A 94 4.57 -17.21 -26.49
C SER A 94 5.39 -17.78 -25.32
N TRP A 95 6.11 -16.93 -24.58
CA TRP A 95 6.98 -17.31 -23.46
C TRP A 95 6.35 -17.07 -22.08
N ASN A 96 6.96 -17.57 -21.00
CA ASN A 96 6.52 -17.31 -19.63
C ASN A 96 6.99 -15.93 -19.15
N SER A 97 6.71 -14.87 -19.92
CA SER A 97 7.08 -13.49 -19.61
C SER A 97 6.44 -13.04 -18.30
N ARG A 98 7.22 -12.35 -17.46
CA ARG A 98 6.79 -11.89 -16.14
C ARG A 98 7.39 -10.51 -15.87
N ILE A 99 6.69 -9.74 -15.04
CA ILE A 99 7.27 -8.58 -14.38
C ILE A 99 7.79 -9.05 -13.02
N GLY A 100 9.09 -8.86 -12.82
CA GLY A 100 9.79 -9.03 -11.56
C GLY A 100 9.62 -7.79 -10.68
N MET A 101 9.56 -8.00 -9.38
CA MET A 101 9.54 -6.93 -8.40
C MET A 101 10.47 -7.29 -7.26
N ASP A 102 11.47 -6.43 -7.05
CA ASP A 102 12.45 -6.50 -5.99
C ASP A 102 12.14 -5.45 -4.92
N ILE A 103 12.54 -5.74 -3.69
CA ILE A 103 12.30 -4.87 -2.55
C ILE A 103 13.61 -4.71 -1.81
N TYR A 104 13.92 -3.49 -1.41
CA TYR A 104 15.14 -3.15 -0.70
C TYR A 104 14.82 -2.35 0.55
N ASN A 105 15.67 -2.47 1.56
CA ASN A 105 15.62 -1.57 2.70
C ASN A 105 16.30 -0.22 2.36
N GLY A 106 16.31 0.72 3.32
CA GLY A 106 16.94 2.02 3.15
C GLY A 106 18.47 2.03 3.03
N TYR A 107 19.11 0.86 3.09
CA TYR A 107 20.55 0.67 2.88
C TYR A 107 20.83 -0.02 1.54
N PHE A 108 19.82 -0.10 0.65
CA PHE A 108 19.89 -0.78 -0.65
C PHE A 108 20.14 -2.30 -0.56
N GLU A 109 19.91 -2.90 0.61
CA GLU A 109 20.03 -4.33 0.79
C GLU A 109 18.73 -5.00 0.32
N PRO A 110 18.79 -6.00 -0.59
CA PRO A 110 17.60 -6.67 -1.09
C PRO A 110 16.98 -7.57 -0.03
N PHE A 111 15.66 -7.65 -0.06
CA PHE A 111 14.92 -8.69 0.62
C PHE A 111 14.88 -9.96 -0.24
N GLY A 112 15.59 -11.00 0.18
CA GLY A 112 15.66 -12.26 -0.57
C GLY A 112 16.61 -12.19 -1.75
N ASP A 113 16.50 -13.17 -2.65
CA ASP A 113 17.34 -13.29 -3.83
C ASP A 113 16.75 -12.50 -5.01
N THR A 114 17.48 -11.49 -5.49
CA THR A 114 17.08 -10.66 -6.64
C THR A 114 17.24 -11.38 -7.98
N TYR A 115 18.04 -12.45 -8.05
CA TYR A 115 18.20 -13.24 -9.28
C TYR A 115 16.89 -13.90 -9.70
N PHE A 116 16.09 -14.35 -8.73
CA PHE A 116 14.75 -14.88 -8.98
C PHE A 116 13.64 -13.85 -8.82
N HIS A 117 14.01 -12.62 -8.47
CA HIS A 117 13.15 -11.56 -7.97
C HIS A 117 12.34 -11.92 -6.73
N TYR A 118 12.08 -10.95 -5.86
CA TYR A 118 11.27 -11.21 -4.66
C TYR A 118 9.84 -11.67 -5.02
N LYS A 119 9.27 -11.10 -6.08
CA LYS A 119 7.98 -11.53 -6.64
C LYS A 119 8.00 -11.44 -8.16
N ASN A 120 7.39 -12.43 -8.80
CA ASN A 120 7.09 -12.39 -10.24
C ASN A 120 5.60 -12.43 -10.48
N VAL A 121 5.11 -11.56 -11.36
CA VAL A 121 3.71 -11.48 -11.79
C VAL A 121 3.60 -11.82 -13.28
N SER A 122 2.67 -12.70 -13.62
CA SER A 122 2.43 -13.08 -15.01
C SER A 122 1.83 -11.94 -15.82
N VAL A 123 2.37 -11.64 -17.00
CA VAL A 123 1.81 -10.63 -17.92
C VAL A 123 0.58 -11.12 -18.70
N LYS A 124 0.26 -12.42 -18.60
CA LYS A 124 -0.89 -13.06 -19.27
C LYS A 124 -2.20 -12.90 -18.50
N THR A 125 -2.29 -11.92 -17.61
CA THR A 125 -3.48 -11.66 -16.79
C THR A 125 -3.49 -10.21 -16.32
N THR A 126 -4.68 -9.64 -16.23
CA THR A 126 -4.92 -8.34 -15.58
C THR A 126 -5.45 -8.49 -14.15
N LYS A 127 -5.63 -9.72 -13.67
CA LYS A 127 -6.06 -9.98 -12.30
C LYS A 127 -4.96 -9.54 -11.33
N PRO A 128 -5.27 -8.69 -10.34
CA PRO A 128 -4.28 -8.28 -9.36
C PRO A 128 -3.82 -9.44 -8.50
N GLU A 129 -2.51 -9.55 -8.31
CA GLU A 129 -1.89 -10.41 -7.32
C GLU A 129 -1.57 -9.62 -6.05
N SER A 130 -1.42 -10.32 -4.93
CA SER A 130 -0.99 -9.66 -3.69
C SER A 130 -0.11 -10.56 -2.87
N PHE A 131 0.84 -9.95 -2.19
CA PHE A 131 1.70 -10.59 -1.22
C PHE A 131 2.00 -9.61 -0.08
N THR A 132 2.68 -10.11 0.96
CA THR A 132 3.01 -9.31 2.14
C THR A 132 4.47 -9.42 2.50
N ILE A 133 5.04 -8.30 2.93
CA ILE A 133 6.41 -8.20 3.40
C ILE A 133 6.46 -7.38 4.69
N ASN A 134 7.40 -7.70 5.60
CA ASN A 134 7.63 -6.89 6.79
C ASN A 134 8.69 -5.84 6.49
N LEU A 135 8.28 -4.57 6.43
CA LEU A 135 9.18 -3.45 6.20
C LEU A 135 9.41 -2.67 7.49
N LYS A 136 10.59 -2.06 7.60
CA LYS A 136 10.97 -1.23 8.74
C LYS A 136 10.53 0.22 8.51
N LYS A 137 10.31 0.95 9.60
CA LYS A 137 10.13 2.41 9.59
C LYS A 137 11.31 3.05 8.83
N GLY A 138 11.02 4.11 8.07
CA GLY A 138 12.01 4.83 7.28
C GLY A 138 11.92 4.47 5.80
N THR A 139 12.95 4.84 5.06
CA THR A 139 13.05 4.63 3.61
C THR A 139 13.16 3.15 3.26
N ASN A 140 12.43 2.75 2.22
CA ASN A 140 12.51 1.44 1.57
C ASN A 140 12.32 1.68 0.06
N TYR A 141 12.81 0.76 -0.77
CA TYR A 141 12.71 0.87 -2.22
C TYR A 141 12.01 -0.34 -2.83
N ILE A 142 11.38 -0.10 -3.97
CA ILE A 142 10.83 -1.13 -4.85
C ILE A 142 11.46 -0.92 -6.21
N ARG A 143 11.86 -2.02 -6.85
CA ARG A 143 12.31 -2.01 -8.23
C ARG A 143 11.42 -2.93 -9.05
N VAL A 144 10.88 -2.43 -10.15
CA VAL A 144 10.09 -3.19 -11.11
C VAL A 144 10.96 -3.46 -12.33
N VAL A 145 11.05 -4.71 -12.77
CA VAL A 145 11.94 -5.13 -13.87
C VAL A 145 11.25 -6.17 -14.77
N PRO A 146 11.59 -6.27 -16.05
CA PRO A 146 11.19 -7.41 -16.85
C PRO A 146 11.99 -8.64 -16.39
N ASN A 147 11.32 -9.75 -16.08
CA ASN A 147 12.00 -11.00 -15.73
C ASN A 147 12.85 -11.56 -16.90
N SER A 148 12.45 -11.25 -18.13
CA SER A 148 13.20 -11.60 -19.34
C SER A 148 13.10 -10.49 -20.37
N ILE A 149 14.24 -9.82 -20.59
CA ILE A 149 14.39 -8.66 -21.49
C ILE A 149 13.95 -8.95 -22.93
N VAL A 150 14.02 -10.21 -23.37
CA VAL A 150 13.77 -10.63 -24.77
C VAL A 150 12.28 -10.55 -25.16
N THR A 151 11.37 -10.20 -24.24
CA THR A 151 9.91 -10.25 -24.50
C THR A 151 9.18 -8.94 -24.22
N PHE A 152 9.92 -7.85 -24.02
CA PHE A 152 9.38 -6.54 -23.64
C PHE A 152 9.58 -5.49 -24.76
N ASP A 153 9.51 -5.89 -26.03
CA ASP A 153 9.68 -4.96 -27.18
C ASP A 153 8.52 -3.96 -27.35
N GLU A 154 7.43 -4.13 -26.59
CA GLU A 154 6.31 -3.20 -26.53
C GLU A 154 6.14 -2.65 -25.10
N PRO A 155 5.54 -1.47 -24.92
CA PRO A 155 5.21 -0.90 -23.60
C PRO A 155 4.38 -1.84 -22.72
N HIS A 156 4.82 -2.15 -21.50
CA HIS A 156 4.04 -2.95 -20.55
C HIS A 156 3.52 -2.13 -19.36
N PRO A 157 2.34 -1.47 -19.48
CA PRO A 157 1.76 -0.74 -18.37
C PRO A 157 1.33 -1.67 -17.24
N TYR A 158 1.65 -1.25 -16.03
CA TYR A 158 1.29 -1.90 -14.79
C TYR A 158 0.88 -0.87 -13.74
N HIS A 159 0.28 -1.37 -12.67
CA HIS A 159 0.12 -0.57 -11.47
C HIS A 159 0.26 -1.41 -10.21
N PHE A 160 0.64 -0.75 -9.13
CA PHE A 160 0.68 -1.35 -7.82
C PHE A 160 0.22 -0.40 -6.72
N LYS A 161 -0.01 -0.97 -5.54
CA LYS A 161 -0.37 -0.23 -4.33
C LYS A 161 0.15 -0.92 -3.08
N LEU A 162 0.66 -0.10 -2.17
CA LEU A 162 1.07 -0.52 -0.83
C LEU A 162 -0.02 -0.21 0.19
N SER A 163 -0.28 -1.12 1.13
CA SER A 163 -1.21 -0.88 2.24
C SER A 163 -0.76 -1.60 3.50
N TYR A 164 -0.92 -0.99 4.68
CA TYR A 164 -0.65 -1.70 5.93
C TYR A 164 -1.65 -2.83 6.16
N VAL A 165 -1.14 -4.00 6.53
CA VAL A 165 -1.98 -5.10 7.03
C VAL A 165 -2.39 -4.80 8.46
N VAL A 166 -3.69 -4.62 8.68
CA VAL A 166 -4.25 -4.36 10.00
C VAL A 166 -4.80 -5.65 10.62
N PRO A 167 -4.42 -5.99 11.86
CA PRO A 167 -4.96 -7.15 12.56
C PRO A 167 -6.49 -7.13 12.63
N GLY A 168 -7.10 -8.21 12.15
CA GLY A 168 -8.56 -8.40 12.15
C GLY A 168 -9.14 -8.57 13.56
N THR A 169 -10.43 -8.26 13.69
CA THR A 169 -11.24 -8.52 14.88
C THR A 169 -12.25 -9.64 14.64
N THR A 170 -12.81 -10.20 15.71
CA THR A 170 -13.77 -11.30 15.70
C THR A 170 -15.05 -10.90 16.42
N ILE A 171 -16.20 -11.33 15.87
CA ILE A 171 -17.49 -11.22 16.56
C ILE A 171 -17.54 -12.31 17.64
N LYS A 172 -17.67 -11.89 18.90
CA LYS A 172 -17.85 -12.79 20.05
C LYS A 172 -19.28 -13.30 20.13
N LYS A 173 -20.27 -12.40 19.97
CA LYS A 173 -21.69 -12.75 20.12
C LYS A 173 -22.57 -11.80 19.31
N VAL A 174 -23.68 -12.33 18.80
CA VAL A 174 -24.79 -11.53 18.25
C VAL A 174 -26.05 -11.90 19.01
N ILE A 175 -26.70 -10.91 19.63
CA ILE A 175 -27.82 -11.11 20.55
C ILE A 175 -29.10 -10.54 19.91
N PRO A 176 -30.14 -11.35 19.65
CA PRO A 176 -31.37 -10.90 19.03
C PRO A 176 -32.23 -10.06 19.99
N ALA A 177 -32.93 -9.05 19.45
CA ALA A 177 -33.87 -8.20 20.18
C ALA A 177 -35.05 -7.79 19.27
N LYS A 178 -36.13 -7.22 19.84
CA LYS A 178 -37.29 -6.76 19.07
C LYS A 178 -36.87 -5.69 18.07
N LYS A 179 -37.08 -5.93 16.77
CA LYS A 179 -36.67 -5.02 15.68
C LYS A 179 -35.19 -4.58 15.78
N ALA A 180 -34.32 -5.41 16.36
CA ALA A 180 -32.93 -5.05 16.68
C ALA A 180 -32.02 -6.27 16.91
N PHE A 181 -30.70 -6.04 16.94
CA PHE A 181 -29.74 -6.99 17.51
C PHE A 181 -28.51 -6.27 18.09
N THR A 182 -27.83 -6.88 19.04
CA THR A 182 -26.57 -6.38 19.60
C THR A 182 -25.40 -7.21 19.13
N VAL A 183 -24.38 -6.58 18.57
CA VAL A 183 -23.11 -7.22 18.20
C VAL A 183 -22.09 -6.95 19.31
N LYS A 184 -21.36 -7.98 19.73
CA LYS A 184 -20.20 -7.87 20.63
C LYS A 184 -18.95 -8.42 19.93
N TRP A 185 -17.81 -7.75 20.02
CA TRP A 185 -16.57 -8.13 19.33
C TRP A 185 -15.34 -8.03 20.23
N THR A 186 -14.24 -8.61 19.76
CA THR A 186 -12.93 -8.56 20.43
C THR A 186 -12.21 -7.26 20.10
N LYS A 187 -11.82 -6.49 21.11
CA LYS A 187 -11.01 -5.28 20.88
C LYS A 187 -9.61 -5.66 20.34
N LYS A 188 -9.07 -4.80 19.49
CA LYS A 188 -7.72 -4.88 18.95
C LYS A 188 -6.90 -3.70 19.46
N SER A 189 -5.67 -3.97 19.89
CA SER A 189 -4.74 -2.93 20.32
C SER A 189 -4.44 -1.98 19.16
N GLY A 190 -4.31 -0.69 19.46
CA GLY A 190 -4.08 0.35 18.46
C GLY A 190 -5.22 0.61 17.48
N ALA A 191 -6.40 0.01 17.65
CA ALA A 191 -7.55 0.32 16.80
C ALA A 191 -8.02 1.76 17.02
N ALA A 192 -8.09 2.54 15.95
CA ALA A 192 -8.63 3.90 15.93
C ALA A 192 -10.17 3.90 15.90
N LYS A 193 -10.78 2.90 15.25
CA LYS A 193 -12.24 2.71 15.21
C LYS A 193 -12.59 1.28 14.78
N TYR A 194 -13.88 0.97 14.82
CA TYR A 194 -14.45 -0.24 14.24
C TYR A 194 -15.52 0.11 13.21
N GLN A 195 -15.72 -0.80 12.26
CA GLN A 195 -16.87 -0.76 11.38
C GLN A 195 -17.67 -2.05 11.53
N ILE A 196 -18.99 -1.91 11.55
CA ILE A 196 -19.92 -3.03 11.52
C ILE A 196 -20.70 -2.91 10.22
N ARG A 197 -20.69 -3.96 9.40
CA ARG A 197 -21.58 -4.05 8.24
C ARG A 197 -22.63 -5.13 8.42
N TYR A 198 -23.84 -4.87 7.96
CA TYR A 198 -24.94 -5.82 8.06
C TYR A 198 -25.91 -5.76 6.88
N SER A 199 -26.49 -6.90 6.52
CA SER A 199 -27.44 -7.02 5.41
C SER A 199 -28.40 -8.19 5.65
N THR A 200 -29.56 -8.18 5.00
CA THR A 200 -30.42 -9.38 4.90
C THR A 200 -29.91 -10.37 3.85
N LYS A 201 -29.01 -9.95 2.95
CA LYS A 201 -28.43 -10.80 1.90
C LYS A 201 -27.18 -11.51 2.42
N LYS A 202 -27.07 -12.82 2.17
CA LYS A 202 -25.91 -13.64 2.58
C LYS A 202 -24.60 -13.13 1.96
N SER A 203 -24.65 -12.60 0.74
CA SER A 203 -23.52 -12.01 0.01
C SER A 203 -23.05 -10.66 0.57
N MET A 204 -23.79 -10.06 1.51
CA MET A 204 -23.54 -8.70 2.01
C MET A 204 -23.62 -7.60 0.92
N ARG A 205 -24.16 -7.91 -0.27
CA ARG A 205 -24.43 -6.90 -1.31
C ARG A 205 -25.42 -5.86 -0.76
N GLY A 206 -25.07 -4.58 -0.90
CA GLY A 206 -25.85 -3.47 -0.34
C GLY A 206 -25.91 -3.45 1.19
N ALA A 207 -24.89 -3.98 1.89
CA ALA A 207 -24.84 -3.93 3.34
C ALA A 207 -24.75 -2.49 3.86
N LYS A 208 -25.51 -2.20 4.91
CA LYS A 208 -25.37 -0.96 5.68
C LYS A 208 -24.10 -1.05 6.53
N THR A 209 -23.35 0.05 6.62
CA THR A 209 -22.12 0.14 7.42
C THR A 209 -22.24 1.20 8.50
N ILE A 210 -21.84 0.86 9.72
CA ILE A 210 -21.86 1.76 10.88
C ILE A 210 -20.43 1.89 11.41
N ASN A 211 -19.99 3.13 11.62
CA ASN A 211 -18.74 3.43 12.33
C ASN A 211 -18.97 3.41 13.85
N VAL A 212 -18.03 2.86 14.60
CA VAL A 212 -18.06 2.82 16.06
C VAL A 212 -16.69 3.24 16.62
N SER A 213 -16.70 3.98 17.72
CA SER A 213 -15.47 4.51 18.36
C SER A 213 -14.52 3.40 18.82
N LYS A 214 -13.24 3.74 19.02
CA LYS A 214 -12.20 2.82 19.53
C LYS A 214 -12.54 2.15 20.87
N ALA A 215 -13.31 2.82 21.72
CA ALA A 215 -13.64 2.34 23.06
C ALA A 215 -14.73 1.26 23.05
N ALA A 216 -15.60 1.26 22.03
CA ALA A 216 -16.74 0.37 21.98
C ALA A 216 -16.32 -1.09 21.79
N LYS A 217 -16.96 -1.96 22.56
CA LYS A 217 -16.89 -3.43 22.44
C LYS A 217 -18.22 -4.07 22.04
N SER A 218 -19.26 -3.26 21.91
CA SER A 218 -20.60 -3.67 21.53
C SER A 218 -21.37 -2.54 20.85
N LYS A 219 -22.37 -2.91 20.05
CA LYS A 219 -23.33 -1.96 19.46
C LYS A 219 -24.68 -2.64 19.26
N LYS A 220 -25.76 -1.99 19.72
CA LYS A 220 -27.14 -2.35 19.39
C LYS A 220 -27.55 -1.65 18.10
N ILE A 221 -27.94 -2.44 17.10
CA ILE A 221 -28.47 -2.00 15.81
C ILE A 221 -30.00 -2.08 15.91
N LYS A 222 -30.68 -0.94 15.77
CA LYS A 222 -32.13 -0.78 15.92
C LYS A 222 -32.80 -0.50 14.55
N GLY A 223 -34.13 -0.40 14.52
CA GLY A 223 -34.88 -0.02 13.32
C GLY A 223 -34.90 -1.12 12.25
N LEU A 224 -34.84 -2.38 12.67
CA LEU A 224 -34.81 -3.54 11.78
C LEU A 224 -36.20 -4.17 11.64
N LYS A 225 -36.42 -4.92 10.56
CA LYS A 225 -37.67 -5.68 10.39
C LYS A 225 -37.72 -6.79 11.45
N SER A 226 -38.87 -6.99 12.10
CA SER A 226 -39.09 -8.08 13.07
C SER A 226 -39.03 -9.45 12.35
N GLY A 227 -38.61 -10.50 13.07
CA GLY A 227 -38.52 -11.87 12.56
C GLY A 227 -37.53 -12.09 11.41
N LYS A 228 -36.75 -11.08 11.01
CA LYS A 228 -35.91 -11.12 9.80
C LYS A 228 -34.50 -11.57 10.12
N LYS A 229 -33.94 -12.46 9.28
CA LYS A 229 -32.53 -12.86 9.35
C LYS A 229 -31.63 -11.76 8.78
N TYR A 230 -30.62 -11.40 9.56
CA TYR A 230 -29.54 -10.50 9.17
C TYR A 230 -28.21 -11.25 9.25
N TYR A 231 -27.28 -10.82 8.40
CA TYR A 231 -25.88 -11.20 8.42
C TYR A 231 -25.04 -10.00 8.83
N VAL A 232 -24.00 -10.23 9.61
CA VAL A 232 -23.19 -9.17 10.20
C VAL A 232 -21.70 -9.54 10.21
N GLN A 233 -20.87 -8.53 9.98
CA GLN A 233 -19.41 -8.60 10.09
C GLN A 233 -18.90 -7.35 10.79
N VAL A 234 -17.72 -7.46 11.42
CA VAL A 234 -17.01 -6.34 12.04
C VAL A 234 -15.59 -6.28 11.50
N ARG A 235 -15.02 -5.09 11.35
CA ARG A 235 -13.59 -4.89 11.04
C ARG A 235 -13.00 -3.80 11.92
N ALA A 236 -11.70 -3.90 12.17
CA ALA A 236 -10.94 -2.89 12.88
C ALA A 236 -10.34 -1.92 11.87
N ALA A 237 -10.10 -0.68 12.29
CA ALA A 237 -9.29 0.27 11.55
C ALA A 237 -8.20 0.84 12.46
N LYS A 238 -6.99 1.03 11.91
CA LYS A 238 -5.86 1.64 12.59
C LYS A 238 -5.46 2.92 11.86
N LYS A 239 -5.12 3.97 12.60
CA LYS A 239 -4.58 5.21 12.03
C LYS A 239 -3.06 5.12 12.06
N ILE A 240 -2.41 5.26 10.90
CA ILE A 240 -0.96 5.15 10.71
C ILE A 240 -0.54 6.29 9.77
N GLY A 241 0.43 7.13 10.17
CA GLY A 241 0.86 8.27 9.35
C GLY A 241 -0.28 9.19 8.93
N GLY A 242 -1.24 9.45 9.82
CA GLY A 242 -2.41 10.27 9.49
C GLY A 242 -3.52 9.57 8.69
N GLN A 243 -3.31 8.34 8.20
CA GLN A 243 -4.27 7.63 7.36
C GLN A 243 -4.91 6.41 8.01
N LEU A 244 -6.14 6.07 7.60
CA LEU A 244 -6.87 4.90 8.12
C LEU A 244 -6.67 3.66 7.24
N TYR A 245 -6.16 2.60 7.86
CA TYR A 245 -6.05 1.26 7.28
C TYR A 245 -7.07 0.35 7.93
N TYR A 246 -7.71 -0.51 7.13
CA TYR A 246 -8.77 -1.39 7.60
C TYR A 246 -8.33 -2.85 7.55
N SER A 247 -8.69 -3.61 8.58
CA SER A 247 -8.55 -5.05 8.52
C SER A 247 -9.53 -5.64 7.51
N ASN A 248 -9.29 -6.90 7.15
CA ASN A 248 -10.34 -7.72 6.55
C ASN A 248 -11.59 -7.75 7.46
N TRP A 249 -12.75 -7.94 6.83
CA TRP A 249 -13.99 -8.19 7.56
C TRP A 249 -13.88 -9.52 8.32
N SER A 250 -14.37 -9.54 9.56
CA SER A 250 -14.47 -10.77 10.35
C SER A 250 -15.26 -11.85 9.61
N SER A 251 -15.11 -13.10 10.03
CA SER A 251 -16.05 -14.15 9.64
C SER A 251 -17.48 -13.71 9.91
N LYS A 252 -18.36 -14.04 8.98
CA LYS A 252 -19.75 -13.61 9.00
C LYS A 252 -20.53 -14.35 10.08
N LYS A 253 -21.35 -13.62 10.84
CA LYS A 253 -22.36 -14.19 11.74
C LYS A 253 -23.76 -13.85 11.25
N SER A 254 -24.76 -14.60 11.70
CA SER A 254 -26.16 -14.34 11.41
C SER A 254 -26.96 -14.23 12.70
N VAL A 255 -28.09 -13.53 12.63
CA VAL A 255 -29.05 -13.37 13.73
C VAL A 255 -30.44 -13.15 13.15
N ARG A 256 -31.46 -13.71 13.79
CA ARG A 256 -32.87 -13.38 13.48
C ARG A 256 -33.38 -12.41 14.54
N THR A 257 -33.91 -11.26 14.12
CA THR A 257 -34.54 -10.30 15.02
C THR A 257 -35.80 -10.89 15.66
N LYS A 258 -36.14 -10.41 16.86
CA LYS A 258 -37.43 -10.68 17.49
C LYS A 258 -38.46 -9.64 17.03
#